data_AF-G8M0B4-F1
#
_entry.id   AF-G8M0B4-F1
#
_cell.length_a   1.000
_cell.length_b   1.000
_cell.length_c   1.000
_cell.angle_alpha   90.00
_cell.angle_beta   90.00
_cell.angle_gamma   90.00
#
_symmetry.space_group_name_H-M   'P 1'
#
loop_
_entity.id
_entity.type
_entity.pdbx_description
1 polymer ?
#
loop_
_entity_poly.entity_id
_entity_poly.type
_entity_poly.pdbx_seq_one_letter_code
_entity_poly.pdbx_strand_id
1 'polypeptide(L)'
;MATKRINLSFSMDREDNAKVYSILSTQKYKTDYVIKAVLSYIGERDKGIDKEIVKQAVKEAIAECGGITIENIRKDKDNCVQHELPDDIFDMFDSL
;
A
#
# COMPACT_ATOMS: atom_id res chain seq x y z
N MET A 1 11.11 0.86 -34.52
CA MET A 1 11.51 0.60 -33.11
C MET A 1 12.43 -0.61 -33.08
N ALA A 2 13.55 -0.53 -32.36
CA ALA A 2 14.46 -1.67 -32.21
C ALA A 2 13.95 -2.64 -31.14
N THR A 3 13.90 -3.93 -31.44
CA THR A 3 13.55 -4.98 -30.47
C THR A 3 14.82 -5.60 -29.92
N LYS A 4 14.98 -5.64 -28.59
CA LYS A 4 16.05 -6.38 -27.91
C LYS A 4 15.43 -7.55 -27.15
N ARG A 5 16.13 -8.69 -27.10
CA ARG A 5 15.70 -9.92 -26.41
C ARG A 5 16.66 -10.23 -25.26
N ILE A 6 16.13 -10.79 -24.19
CA ILE A 6 16.88 -11.27 -23.03
C ILE A 6 16.63 -12.78 -22.94
N ASN A 7 17.70 -13.56 -22.74
CA ASN A 7 17.61 -15.00 -22.51
C ASN A 7 17.54 -15.27 -21.01
N LEU A 8 16.54 -16.05 -20.59
CA LEU A 8 16.36 -16.50 -19.22
C LEU A 8 16.53 -18.02 -19.16
N SER A 9 17.15 -18.49 -18.07
CA SER A 9 17.30 -19.92 -17.79
C SER A 9 16.79 -20.22 -16.38
N PHE A 10 16.08 -21.34 -16.25
CA PHE A 10 15.45 -21.78 -15.00
C PHE A 10 15.99 -23.16 -14.67
N SER A 11 16.61 -23.31 -13.50
CA SER A 11 16.97 -24.64 -12.96
C SER A 11 15.73 -25.29 -12.36
N MET A 12 15.41 -26.52 -12.77
CA MET A 12 14.24 -27.25 -12.27
C MET A 12 14.45 -27.82 -10.87
N ASP A 13 15.69 -27.85 -10.39
CA ASP A 13 16.04 -28.31 -9.03
C ASP A 13 15.69 -27.27 -7.96
N ARG A 14 15.43 -26.01 -8.36
CA ARG A 14 14.99 -24.93 -7.47
C ARG A 14 13.49 -24.76 -7.60
N GLU A 15 12.77 -24.93 -6.48
CA GLU A 15 11.31 -24.87 -6.44
C GLU A 15 10.75 -23.57 -7.04
N ASP A 16 11.30 -22.42 -6.66
CA ASP A 16 10.85 -21.11 -7.17
C ASP A 16 11.04 -20.97 -8.68
N ASN A 17 12.17 -21.47 -9.20
CA ASN A 17 12.44 -21.45 -10.63
C ASN A 17 11.46 -22.34 -11.39
N ALA A 18 11.16 -23.53 -10.88
CA ALA A 18 10.20 -24.45 -11.48
C ALA A 18 8.78 -23.85 -11.48
N LYS A 19 8.37 -23.20 -10.38
CA LYS A 19 7.09 -22.48 -10.27
C LYS A 19 7.00 -21.34 -11.29
N VAL A 20 7.99 -20.44 -11.32
CA VAL A 20 8.02 -19.31 -12.26
C VAL A 20 8.05 -19.81 -13.70
N TYR A 21 8.85 -20.83 -14.00
CA TYR A 21 8.88 -21.45 -15.32
C TYR A 21 7.50 -21.98 -15.73
N SER A 22 6.83 -22.73 -14.85
CA SER A 22 5.49 -23.25 -15.11
C SER A 22 4.51 -22.12 -15.43
N ILE A 23 4.49 -21.07 -14.60
CA ILE A 23 3.61 -19.91 -14.79
C ILE A 23 3.89 -19.21 -16.13
N LEU A 24 5.15 -18.93 -16.45
CA LEU A 24 5.51 -18.25 -17.70
C LEU A 24 5.23 -19.14 -18.91
N SER A 25 5.44 -20.44 -18.80
CA SER A 25 5.24 -21.40 -19.90
C SER A 25 3.79 -21.38 -20.40
N THR A 26 2.81 -21.25 -19.50
CA THR A 26 1.37 -21.22 -19.83
C THR A 26 0.90 -19.87 -20.39
N GLN A 27 1.69 -18.80 -20.30
CA GLN A 27 1.30 -17.50 -20.84
C GLN A 27 1.49 -17.42 -22.35
N LYS A 28 0.45 -16.96 -23.06
CA LYS A 28 0.48 -16.68 -24.51
C LYS A 28 1.44 -15.53 -24.84
N TYR A 29 1.49 -14.49 -24.01
CA TYR A 29 2.32 -13.30 -24.21
C TYR A 29 3.31 -13.12 -23.04
N LYS A 30 4.38 -13.92 -23.05
CA LYS A 30 5.39 -13.98 -21.95
C LYS A 30 6.03 -12.63 -21.65
N THR A 31 6.43 -11.88 -22.68
CA THR A 31 7.06 -10.57 -22.51
C THR A 31 6.12 -9.57 -21.83
N ASP A 32 4.85 -9.52 -22.21
CA ASP A 32 3.84 -8.64 -21.59
C ASP A 32 3.60 -9.02 -20.12
N TYR A 33 3.48 -10.32 -19.85
CA TYR A 33 3.35 -10.81 -18.48
C TYR A 33 4.54 -10.41 -17.60
N VAL A 34 5.77 -10.59 -18.09
CA VAL A 34 6.99 -10.19 -17.36
C VAL A 34 7.04 -8.68 -17.14
N ILE A 35 6.66 -7.86 -18.13
CA ILE A 35 6.60 -6.40 -17.98
C ILE A 35 5.65 -6.03 -16.84
N LYS A 36 4.43 -6.56 -16.84
CA LYS A 36 3.43 -6.30 -15.79
C LYS A 36 3.93 -6.75 -14.42
N ALA A 37 4.43 -7.98 -14.31
CA ALA A 37 4.93 -8.52 -13.06
C ALA A 37 6.09 -7.69 -12.48
N VAL A 38 7.05 -7.28 -13.32
CA VAL A 38 8.20 -6.47 -12.89
C VAL A 38 7.76 -5.05 -12.50
N LEU A 39 6.89 -4.41 -13.29
CA LEU A 39 6.40 -3.07 -12.97
C LEU A 39 5.51 -3.06 -11.72
N SER A 40 4.69 -4.09 -11.49
CA SER A 40 3.93 -4.25 -10.25
C SER A 40 4.86 -4.49 -9.07
N TYR A 41 5.84 -5.37 -9.20
CA TYR A 41 6.79 -5.67 -8.12
C TYR A 41 7.69 -4.49 -7.74
N ILE A 42 8.12 -3.69 -8.72
CA ILE A 42 8.85 -2.45 -8.46
C ILE A 42 7.89 -1.39 -7.93
N GLY A 43 6.72 -1.21 -8.56
CA GLY A 43 5.73 -0.22 -8.15
C GLY A 43 5.15 -0.46 -6.76
N GLU A 44 5.04 -1.71 -6.31
CA GLU A 44 4.65 -2.08 -4.93
C GLU A 44 5.80 -1.93 -3.93
N ARG A 45 7.06 -1.97 -4.38
CA ARG A 45 8.23 -1.71 -3.52
C ARG A 45 8.65 -0.25 -3.46
N ASP A 46 8.34 0.52 -4.50
CA ASP A 46 8.61 1.97 -4.60
C ASP A 46 7.47 2.79 -3.96
N LYS A 47 6.27 2.20 -3.88
CA LYS A 47 5.23 2.63 -2.95
C LYS A 47 5.56 2.06 -1.58
N GLY A 48 6.47 2.72 -0.87
CA GLY A 48 6.38 2.70 0.60
C GLY A 48 4.93 2.93 1.01
N ILE A 49 4.50 2.38 2.15
CA ILE A 49 3.14 2.59 2.68
C ILE A 49 2.81 4.07 2.49
N ASP A 50 1.86 4.36 1.61
CA ASP A 50 1.53 5.74 1.27
C ASP A 50 0.87 6.33 2.51
N LYS A 51 1.68 7.05 3.29
CA LYS A 51 1.30 7.56 4.60
C LYS A 51 0.05 8.42 4.47
N GLU A 52 -0.09 9.14 3.37
CA GLU A 52 -1.27 9.95 3.09
C GLU A 52 -2.52 9.09 2.87
N ILE A 53 -2.39 7.94 2.20
CA ILE A 53 -3.50 6.98 2.08
C ILE A 53 -3.89 6.42 3.45
N VAL A 54 -2.92 6.12 4.32
CA VAL A 54 -3.18 5.63 5.68
C VAL A 54 -3.82 6.73 6.53
N LYS A 55 -3.27 7.95 6.53
CA LYS A 55 -3.83 9.12 7.24
C LYS A 55 -5.28 9.36 6.79
N GLN A 56 -5.54 9.32 5.48
CA GLN A 56 -6.86 9.53 4.91
C GLN A 56 -7.85 8.43 5.30
N ALA A 57 -7.46 7.15 5.21
CA ALA A 57 -8.32 6.03 5.60
C ALA A 57 -8.70 6.08 7.10
N VAL A 58 -7.78 6.50 7.97
CA VAL A 58 -8.08 6.65 9.41
C VAL A 58 -8.98 7.86 9.68
N LYS A 59 -8.77 8.99 8.98
CA LYS A 59 -9.67 10.15 9.03
C LYS A 59 -11.10 9.77 8.64
N GLU A 60 -11.25 9.03 7.54
CA GLU A 60 -12.55 8.55 7.05
C GLU A 60 -13.23 7.61 8.05
N ALA A 61 -12.50 6.64 8.61
CA ALA A 61 -13.03 5.72 9.62
C ALA A 61 -13.49 6.43 10.90
N ILE A 62 -12.74 7.45 11.36
CA ILE A 62 -13.12 8.25 12.53
C ILE A 62 -14.39 9.06 12.23
N ALA A 63 -14.49 9.68 11.06
CA ALA A 63 -15.66 10.44 10.66
C ALA A 63 -16.92 9.54 10.54
N GLU A 64 -16.77 8.34 9.96
CA GLU A 64 -17.86 7.36 9.82
C GLU A 64 -18.32 6.82 11.18
N CYS A 65 -17.40 6.66 12.15
CA CYS A 65 -17.71 6.21 13.51
C CYS A 65 -18.26 7.33 14.44
N GLY A 66 -18.52 8.54 13.92
CA GLY A 66 -19.06 9.65 14.69
C GLY A 66 -18.02 10.51 15.41
N GLY A 67 -16.76 10.45 14.99
CA GLY A 67 -15.65 11.19 15.58
C GLY A 67 -15.07 10.53 16.83
N ILE A 68 -13.95 11.07 17.35
CA ILE A 68 -13.41 10.66 18.66
C ILE A 68 -13.96 11.63 19.70
N THR A 69 -14.80 11.14 20.60
CA THR A 69 -15.22 11.92 21.78
C THR A 69 -14.11 11.85 22.82
N ILE A 70 -13.24 12.87 22.86
CA ILE A 70 -12.33 13.05 24.00
C ILE A 70 -13.20 13.57 25.15
N GLU A 71 -13.61 12.68 26.05
CA GLU A 71 -14.13 13.10 27.35
C GLU A 71 -13.00 13.83 28.09
N ASN A 72 -13.02 15.15 27.99
CA ASN A 72 -12.29 16.00 28.91
C ASN A 72 -12.84 15.70 30.31
N ILE A 73 -12.09 14.93 31.11
CA ILE A 73 -12.25 14.87 32.56
C ILE A 73 -11.76 16.22 33.12
N ARG A 74 -12.44 17.30 32.76
CA ARG A 74 -12.37 18.60 33.43
C ARG A 74 -13.79 19.14 33.48
N LYS A 75 -14.40 18.93 34.64
CA LYS A 75 -15.52 19.72 35.14
C LYS A 75 -15.19 21.20 34.94
N ASP A 76 -15.82 21.84 33.97
CA ASP A 76 -16.73 22.97 34.20
C ASP A 76 -17.06 23.68 32.89
N LYS A 77 -18.37 23.81 32.69
CA LYS A 77 -19.09 24.88 31.98
C LYS A 77 -18.70 25.23 30.54
N ASP A 78 -19.70 24.98 29.69
CA ASP A 78 -20.20 25.93 28.71
C ASP A 78 -19.22 26.33 27.60
N ASN A 79 -19.16 25.47 26.57
CA ASN A 79 -19.22 25.85 25.17
C ASN A 79 -19.30 24.56 24.35
N CYS A 80 -20.20 24.51 23.37
CA CYS A 80 -20.20 23.48 22.32
C CYS A 80 -18.89 23.63 21.52
N VAL A 81 -17.82 23.01 22.01
CA VAL A 81 -16.58 22.87 21.25
C VAL A 81 -16.85 21.77 20.24
N GLN A 82 -16.93 22.14 18.96
CA GLN A 82 -16.71 21.19 17.88
C GLN A 82 -15.35 20.55 18.14
N HIS A 83 -15.37 19.30 18.61
CA HIS A 83 -14.16 18.51 18.83
C HIS A 83 -13.60 18.13 17.46
N GLU A 84 -12.88 19.06 16.85
CA GLU A 84 -12.02 18.76 15.71
C GLU A 84 -10.83 17.98 16.25
N LEU A 85 -10.65 16.76 15.73
CA LEU A 85 -9.47 15.95 16.02
C LEU A 85 -8.24 16.75 15.59
N PRO A 86 -7.26 17.03 16.46
CA PRO A 86 -6.05 17.73 16.07
C PRO A 86 -5.37 16.99 14.92
N ASP A 87 -5.11 17.68 13.80
CA ASP A 87 -4.49 17.08 12.61
C ASP A 87 -3.13 16.42 12.93
N ASP A 88 -2.42 16.99 13.91
CA ASP A 88 -1.13 16.51 14.42
C ASP A 88 -1.19 15.09 15.05
N ILE A 89 -2.38 14.56 15.38
CA ILE A 89 -2.52 13.16 15.84
C ILE A 89 -2.07 12.19 14.73
N PHE A 90 -2.27 12.55 13.47
CA PHE A 90 -1.87 11.70 12.35
C PHE A 90 -0.36 11.72 12.07
N ASP A 91 0.41 12.60 12.70
CA ASP A 91 1.87 12.63 12.54
C ASP A 91 2.56 11.45 13.22
N MET A 92 1.86 10.68 14.06
CA MET A 92 2.36 9.39 14.56
C MET A 92 2.68 8.40 13.43
N PHE A 93 1.99 8.54 12.28
CA PHE A 93 2.25 7.72 11.09
C PHE A 93 3.53 8.13 10.36
N ASP A 94 4.14 9.26 10.69
CA ASP A 94 5.40 9.70 10.09
C ASP A 94 6.58 8.83 10.57
N SER A 95 6.42 8.12 11.69
CA SER A 95 7.40 7.19 12.26
C SER A 95 7.37 5.76 11.69
N LEU A 96 6.42 5.44 10.79
CA LEU A 96 6.31 4.18 10.03
C LEU A 96 7.22 4.17 8.80
#